data_AF-X1LX02-F1
#
_entry.id   AF-X1LX02-F1
#
_cell.length_a   1.000
_cell.length_b   1.000
_cell.length_c   1.000
_cell.angle_alpha   90.00
_cell.angle_beta   90.00
_cell.angle_gamma   90.00
#
_symmetry.space_group_name_H-M   'P 1'
#
loop_
_entity.id
_entity.type
_entity.pdbx_description
1 polymer ?
#
loop_
_entity_poly.entity_id
_entity_poly.type
_entity_poly.pdbx_seq_one_letter_code
_entity_poly.pdbx_strand_id
1 'polypeptide(L)' 'MVNSYRKVSINNLELKVPGAPLHEKIQLRISPDKESGISEVRFWHRDEFLGNQKVKNSELNLVHF' A
#
# COMPACT_ATOMS: atom_id res chain seq x y z
N MET A 1 4.09 -12.52 -22.07
CA MET A 1 4.49 -11.48 -21.10
C MET A 1 3.93 -11.88 -19.74
N VAL A 2 4.79 -12.28 -18.79
CA VAL A 2 4.33 -12.62 -17.43
C VAL A 2 4.04 -11.31 -16.71
N ASN A 3 2.77 -11.11 -16.34
CA ASN A 3 2.35 -9.92 -15.64
C ASN A 3 2.74 -10.06 -14.16
N SER A 4 3.97 -9.68 -13.82
CA SER A 4 4.53 -9.76 -12.46
C SER A 4 3.92 -8.72 -11.53
N TYR A 5 2.58 -8.66 -11.46
CA TYR A 5 1.88 -7.86 -10.46
C TYR A 5 2.23 -8.41 -9.09
N ARG A 6 2.97 -7.62 -8.33
CA ARG A 6 3.26 -7.92 -6.94
C ARG A 6 2.10 -7.43 -6.10
N LYS A 7 1.70 -8.25 -5.14
CA LYS A 7 0.63 -7.94 -4.21
C LYS A 7 1.19 -7.88 -2.80
N VAL A 8 0.69 -6.95 -2.01
CA VAL A 8 0.87 -6.93 -0.56
C VAL A 8 -0.50 -7.05 0.07
N SER A 9 -0.65 -7.97 1.02
CA SER A 9 -1.91 -8.17 1.73
C SER A 9 -1.80 -7.58 3.14
N ILE A 10 -2.73 -6.69 3.49
CA ILE A 10 -2.86 -6.09 4.83
C ILE A 10 -4.30 -6.28 5.28
N ASN A 11 -4.55 -6.98 6.39
CA ASN A 11 -5.91 -7.14 6.95
C ASN A 11 -6.97 -7.54 5.90
N ASN A 12 -6.64 -8.54 5.06
CA ASN A 12 -7.43 -9.04 3.92
C ASN A 12 -7.58 -8.09 2.72
N LEU A 13 -6.98 -6.90 2.75
CA LEU A 13 -6.87 -6.03 1.59
C LEU A 13 -5.65 -6.38 0.75
N GLU A 14 -5.86 -6.69 -0.53
CA GLU A 14 -4.78 -6.87 -1.50
C GLU A 14 -4.45 -5.54 -2.21
N LEU A 15 -3.23 -5.05 -2.00
CA LEU A 15 -2.69 -3.87 -2.67
C LEU A 15 -1.72 -4.28 -3.77
N LYS A 16 -1.99 -3.83 -5.00
CA LYS A 16 -1.08 -4.07 -6.13
C LYS A 16 0.08 -3.08 -6.08
N VAL A 17 1.31 -3.58 -6.11
CA VAL A 17 2.51 -2.75 -6.10
C VAL A 17 3.17 -2.81 -7.47
N PRO A 18 2.91 -1.83 -8.35
CA PRO A 18 3.61 -1.75 -9.63
C PRO A 18 5.10 -1.50 -9.38
N GLY A 19 5.97 -2.14 -10.17
CA GLY A 19 7.41 -1.84 -10.15
C GLY A 19 8.17 -2.26 -8.89
N ALA A 20 7.55 -2.96 -7.93
CA ALA A 20 8.30 -3.49 -6.79
C ALA A 20 9.41 -4.45 -7.28
N PRO A 21 10.51 -4.65 -6.53
CA PRO A 21 11.65 -5.50 -6.94
C PRO A 21 11.53 -6.94 -6.42
N LEU A 22 11.99 -7.92 -7.20
CA LEU A 22 11.68 -9.36 -6.97
C LEU A 22 12.42 -9.82 -5.72
N HIS A 23 11.71 -10.48 -4.80
CA HIS A 23 12.26 -10.94 -3.52
C HIS A 23 12.82 -9.83 -2.61
N GLU A 24 12.45 -8.58 -2.85
CA GLU A 24 12.90 -7.44 -2.05
C GLU A 24 11.80 -6.93 -1.14
N LYS A 25 12.23 -6.38 0.01
CA LYS A 25 11.32 -5.71 0.94
C LYS A 25 11.04 -4.30 0.42
N ILE A 26 9.77 -3.93 0.41
CA ILE A 26 9.34 -2.55 0.17
C ILE A 26 8.86 -1.94 1.48
N GLN A 27 8.90 -0.61 1.55
CA GLN A 27 8.33 0.14 2.65
C GLN A 27 6.91 0.57 2.29
N LEU A 28 5.99 0.37 3.23
CA LEU A 28 4.64 0.88 3.16
C LEU A 28 4.52 2.06 4.12
N ARG A 29 4.00 3.18 3.62
CA ARG A 29 3.69 4.35 4.44
C ARG A 29 2.21 4.64 4.30
N ILE A 30 1.49 4.63 5.42
CA ILE A 30 0.04 4.84 5.42
C ILE A 30 -0.28 6.15 6.12
N SER A 31 -0.95 7.04 5.41
CA SER A 31 -1.41 8.33 5.91
C SER A 31 -2.94 8.32 5.94
N PRO A 32 -3.56 8.07 7.10
CA PRO A 32 -5.02 8.12 7.23
C PRO A 32 -5.49 9.57 7.22
N ASP A 33 -6.45 9.89 6.35
CA ASP A 33 -7.24 11.11 6.44
C ASP A 33 -8.50 10.83 7.26
N LYS A 34 -8.61 11.51 8.42
CA LYS A 34 -9.73 11.36 9.35
C LYS A 34 -11.00 12.05 8.85
N GLU A 35 -10.88 13.10 8.03
CA GLU A 35 -12.04 13.85 7.55
C GLU A 35 -12.75 13.11 6.41
N SER A 36 -11.98 12.61 5.42
CA SER A 36 -12.55 11.88 4.30
C SER A 36 -12.81 10.39 4.59
N GLY A 37 -12.23 9.85 5.66
CA GLY A 37 -12.29 8.41 5.97
C GLY A 37 -11.48 7.55 5.00
N ILE A 38 -10.57 8.15 4.24
CA ILE A 38 -9.71 7.48 3.25
C ILE A 38 -8.26 7.60 3.70
N SER A 39 -7.51 6.50 3.60
CA SER A 39 -6.07 6.48 3.81
C SER A 39 -5.37 6.42 2.48
N GLU A 40 -4.26 7.15 2.40
CA GLU A 40 -3.32 6.99 1.31
C GLU A 40 -2.22 6.01 1.72
N VAL A 41 -2.10 4.91 0.98
CA VAL A 41 -1.02 3.94 1.12
C VAL A 41 0.02 4.21 0.05
N ARG A 42 1.25 4.50 0.46
CA ARG A 42 2.39 4.81 -0.43
C ARG A 42 3.40 3.68 -0.40
N PHE A 43 3.89 3.29 -1.57
CA PHE A 43 4.87 2.23 -1.78
C PHE A 43 6.23 2.85 -2.05
N TRP A 44 7.24 2.43 -1.31
CA TRP A 44 8.61 2.92 -1.44
C TRP A 44 9.61 1.76 -1.49
N HIS A 45 10.70 1.94 -2.23
CA HIS A 45 11.80 0.98 -2.26
C HIS A 45 13.12 1.74 -2.40
N ARG A 46 14.05 1.58 -1.43
CA ARG A 46 15.36 2.27 -1.43
C ARG A 46 15.24 3.76 -1.77
N ASP A 47 14.33 4.44 -1.08
CA ASP A 47 14.01 5.86 -1.27
C ASP A 47 13.37 6.24 -2.62
N GLU A 48 13.07 5.27 -3.48
CA GLU A 48 12.25 5.48 -4.68
C GLU A 48 10.78 5.31 -4.37
N PHE A 49 9.97 6.28 -4.84
CA PHE A 49 8.53 6.20 -4.78
C PHE A 49 7.99 5.32 -5.91
N LEU A 50 7.36 4.21 -5.56
CA LEU A 50 6.81 3.25 -6.52
C LEU A 50 5.35 3.54 -6.89
N GLY A 51 4.63 4.28 -6.04
CA GLY A 51 3.24 4.66 -6.28
C GLY A 51 2.41 4.80 -5.01
N ASN A 52 1.13 5.12 -5.18
CA ASN A 52 0.17 5.17 -4.09
C ASN A 52 -1.17 4.54 -4.48
N GLN A 53 -1.95 4.18 -3.45
CA GLN A 53 -3.34 3.78 -3.57
C GLN A 53 -4.15 4.39 -2.43
N LYS A 54 -5.38 4.81 -2.76
CA LYS A 54 -6.35 5.28 -1.79
C LYS A 54 -7.22 4.10 -1.35
N VAL A 55 -7.40 3.96 -0.05
CA VAL A 55 -8.14 2.86 0.57
C VAL A 55 -9.02 3.41 1.67
N LYS A 56 -10.21 2.86 1.87
CA LYS A 56 -11.05 3.25 3.01
C LYS A 56 -10.38 2.87 4.33
N ASN A 57 -10.45 3.76 5.32
CA ASN A 57 -9.89 3.51 6.65
C ASN A 57 -10.49 2.24 7.29
N SER A 58 -11.77 1.98 7.03
CA SER A 58 -12.48 0.78 7.49
C SER A 58 -11.89 -0.53 6.96
N GLU A 59 -11.34 -0.53 5.75
CA GLU A 59 -10.77 -1.74 5.12
C GLU A 59 -9.33 -1.97 5.58
N LEU A 60 -8.60 -0.90 5.89
CA LEU A 60 -7.24 -1.03 6.43
C LEU A 60 -7.23 -1.55 7.86
N ASN A 61 -8.33 -1.43 8.60
CA ASN A 61 -8.45 -1.83 10.01
C ASN A 61 -7.23 -1.39 10.84
N LEU A 62 -6.71 -0.19 10.51
CA LEU A 62 -5.61 0.42 11.25
C LEU A 62 -6.19 0.85 12.59
N VAL A 63 -5.48 0.47 13.65
CA VAL A 63 -5.87 0.62 15.05
C VAL A 63 -6.56 1.98 15.25
N HIS A 64 -7.79 1.95 15.77
CA HIS A 64 -8.51 3.16 16.16
C HIS A 64 -7.66 3.89 17.21
N PHE A 65 -7.11 5.05 16.85
CA PHE A 65 -6.43 5.96 17.78
C PHE A 65 -7.42 7.02 18.28
#